data_AF-A0A1J4L6P5-F1
#
_entry.id   AF-A0A1J4L6P5-F1
#
_cell.length_a   1.000
_cell.length_b   1.000
_cell.length_c   1.000
_cell.angle_alpha   90.00
_cell.angle_beta   90.00
_cell.angle_gamma   90.00
#
_symmetry.space_group_name_H-M   'P 1'
#
loop_
_entity.id
_entity.type
_entity.pdbx_description
1 polymer ?
#
loop_
_entity_poly.entity_id
_entity_poly.type
_entity_poly.pdbx_seq_one_letter_code
_entity_poly.pdbx_strand_id
1 'polypeptide(L)'
;MMKIGVTAEDLVKLSKADFYKIPGSIEIQQKVADELEQRRLQTIERIKEEREKFLQNSNKGSQNLSSNNNTNDNSSSNSPTNDFGRQRIEKLKKRQIASLIKEQIQRKHIAQSEIVSQSRLEELKMKKIHDLKVKKEQETQKSKQLTERAKKVIEQKQNAAQSIIEKQEAEEARRQAQLEEQHKKIEEDRKKYHEERISKLQQIREAQRQHEQDEIEKAEKALQDAEEKQLKADQRKSDYIKKLREQQKINEKKYQEKMKMIAEREEEQRRQREEKIKRQQEQTQSLIEAELQNRLNERSVRRQREQERLKSIQKRYSASNGHLIELQKEIMKKQMRAEENLKALTFTRRQKFLEENAKIKQRSLSALATKKHNEDLLANKALSSLQKQSAIQQRAQELKQQKEAQIQEKAAQAYLKQKLGEEKAKRISRMKQYESLMQAVKTQEKLNRIEQERKKYHDDKVKEQIALRKHETKEKDELERMKKVIQDNPDIDPAVLAQQFNIDLSEVTEMSSSPPKVEH
;
A
#
# COMPACT_ATOMS: atom_id res chain seq x y z
N MET A 1 -20.14 -34.28 -37.99
CA MET A 1 -19.86 -33.15 -37.08
C MET A 1 -19.50 -33.72 -35.72
N MET A 2 -18.29 -33.47 -35.22
CA MET A 2 -17.99 -33.77 -33.82
C MET A 2 -18.86 -32.86 -32.97
N LYS A 3 -19.80 -33.44 -32.21
CA LYS A 3 -20.61 -32.69 -31.25
C LYS A 3 -19.71 -32.42 -30.04
N ILE A 4 -19.21 -31.20 -29.92
CA ILE A 4 -18.62 -30.73 -28.66
C ILE A 4 -19.76 -30.86 -27.64
N GLY A 5 -19.61 -31.74 -26.64
CA GLY A 5 -20.64 -32.04 -25.64
C GLY A 5 -20.84 -30.88 -24.66
N VAL A 6 -21.22 -29.71 -25.18
CA VAL A 6 -21.44 -28.47 -24.43
C VAL A 6 -22.93 -28.19 -24.40
N THR A 7 -23.47 -27.98 -23.21
CA THR A 7 -24.89 -27.63 -23.05
C THR A 7 -25.07 -26.12 -23.22
N ALA A 8 -26.30 -25.67 -23.54
CA ALA A 8 -26.57 -24.24 -23.68
C ALA A 8 -26.34 -23.47 -22.37
N GLU A 9 -26.49 -24.14 -21.22
CA GLU A 9 -26.29 -23.58 -19.88
C GLU A 9 -24.81 -23.20 -19.63
N ASP A 10 -23.87 -23.96 -20.21
CA ASP A 10 -22.42 -23.72 -20.09
C ASP A 10 -21.93 -22.48 -20.85
N LEU A 11 -22.79 -21.83 -21.63
CA LEU A 11 -22.48 -20.66 -22.46
C LEU A 11 -23.17 -19.38 -22.00
N VAL A 12 -24.11 -19.48 -21.06
CA VAL A 12 -24.90 -18.36 -20.56
C VAL A 12 -24.30 -17.81 -19.27
N LYS A 13 -24.33 -16.49 -19.11
CA LYS A 13 -23.86 -15.85 -17.88
C LYS A 13 -24.82 -16.16 -16.72
N LEU A 14 -24.26 -16.48 -15.56
CA LEU A 14 -25.05 -16.67 -14.36
C LEU A 14 -25.91 -15.43 -14.06
N SER A 15 -27.22 -15.65 -13.90
CA SER A 15 -28.15 -14.61 -13.49
C SER A 15 -27.97 -14.31 -12.00
N LYS A 16 -28.40 -13.11 -11.55
CA LYS A 16 -28.40 -12.79 -10.11
C LYS A 16 -29.28 -13.73 -9.30
N ALA A 17 -30.37 -14.25 -9.88
CA ALA A 17 -31.25 -15.19 -9.21
C ALA A 17 -30.57 -16.56 -8.98
N ASP A 18 -29.77 -17.02 -9.94
CA ASP A 18 -29.05 -18.29 -9.83
C ASP A 18 -27.81 -18.18 -8.94
N PHE A 19 -27.21 -16.99 -8.87
CA PHE A 19 -26.13 -16.69 -7.92
C PHE A 19 -26.56 -16.93 -6.47
N TYR A 20 -27.76 -16.49 -6.07
CA TYR A 20 -28.27 -16.69 -4.71
C TYR A 20 -28.71 -18.12 -4.41
N LYS A 21 -28.87 -18.97 -5.43
CA LYS A 21 -29.14 -20.41 -5.25
C LYS A 21 -27.88 -21.21 -4.90
N ILE A 22 -26.69 -20.62 -5.03
CA ILE A 22 -25.42 -21.27 -4.66
C ILE A 22 -25.35 -21.37 -3.13
N PRO A 23 -25.26 -22.56 -2.54
CA PRO A 23 -25.17 -22.71 -1.09
C PRO A 23 -23.79 -22.26 -0.57
N GLY A 24 -23.76 -21.58 0.58
CA GLY A 24 -22.53 -21.16 1.26
C GLY A 24 -22.50 -19.68 1.68
N SER A 25 -21.37 -19.22 2.19
CA SER A 25 -21.13 -17.80 2.50
C SER A 25 -20.96 -16.98 1.22
N ILE A 26 -21.15 -15.65 1.29
CA ILE A 26 -21.02 -14.73 0.13
C ILE A 26 -19.66 -14.89 -0.58
N GLU A 27 -18.58 -15.14 0.17
CA GLU A 27 -17.25 -15.38 -0.39
C GLU A 27 -17.17 -16.72 -1.15
N ILE A 28 -17.84 -17.77 -0.67
CA ILE A 28 -17.90 -19.07 -1.35
C ILE A 28 -18.79 -18.96 -2.59
N GLN A 29 -19.93 -18.26 -2.50
CA GLN A 29 -20.81 -17.99 -3.64
C GLN A 29 -20.08 -17.23 -4.75
N GLN A 30 -19.27 -16.21 -4.40
CA GLN A 30 -18.44 -15.48 -5.36
C GLN A 30 -17.38 -16.37 -6.00
N LYS A 31 -16.68 -17.20 -5.22
CA LYS A 31 -15.70 -18.15 -5.77
C LYS A 31 -16.32 -19.14 -6.76
N VAL A 32 -17.48 -19.71 -6.42
CA VAL A 32 -18.19 -20.64 -7.30
C VAL A 32 -18.70 -19.92 -8.55
N ALA A 33 -19.23 -18.71 -8.43
CA ALA A 33 -19.65 -17.91 -9.58
C ALA A 33 -18.48 -17.55 -10.51
N ASP A 34 -17.32 -17.18 -9.96
CA ASP A 34 -16.11 -16.88 -10.71
C ASP A 34 -15.56 -18.13 -11.42
N GLU A 35 -15.62 -19.30 -10.78
CA GLU A 35 -15.20 -20.57 -11.39
C GLU A 35 -16.12 -20.99 -12.55
N LEU A 36 -17.43 -20.82 -12.39
CA LEU A 36 -18.41 -21.06 -13.45
C LEU A 36 -18.24 -20.09 -14.63
N GLU A 37 -17.95 -18.81 -14.35
CA GLU A 37 -17.65 -17.81 -15.38
C GLU A 37 -16.34 -18.15 -16.13
N GLN A 38 -15.32 -18.63 -15.42
CA GLN A 38 -14.07 -19.09 -16.04
C GLN A 38 -14.29 -20.31 -16.94
N ARG A 39 -15.08 -21.29 -16.50
CA ARG A 39 -15.47 -22.43 -17.34
C ARG A 39 -16.22 -21.99 -18.60
N ARG A 40 -17.14 -21.01 -18.49
CA ARG A 40 -17.86 -20.45 -19.64
C ARG A 40 -16.89 -19.86 -20.66
N LEU A 41 -15.95 -19.03 -20.20
CA LEU A 41 -14.97 -18.37 -21.07
C LEU A 41 -14.05 -19.40 -21.77
N GLN A 42 -13.55 -20.40 -21.05
CA GLN A 42 -12.75 -21.48 -21.63
C GLN A 42 -13.52 -22.29 -22.66
N THR A 43 -14.81 -22.54 -22.42
CA THR A 43 -15.67 -23.27 -23.35
C THR A 43 -15.92 -22.46 -24.63
N ILE A 44 -16.15 -21.15 -24.50
CA ILE A 44 -16.25 -20.24 -25.64
C ILE A 44 -14.95 -20.22 -26.45
N GLU A 45 -13.78 -20.18 -25.80
CA GLU A 45 -12.48 -20.24 -26.47
C GLU A 45 -12.31 -21.54 -27.25
N ARG A 46 -12.63 -22.70 -26.65
CA ARG A 46 -12.59 -23.99 -27.36
C ARG A 46 -13.50 -24.02 -28.57
N ILE A 47 -14.72 -23.48 -28.46
CA ILE A 47 -15.64 -23.37 -29.60
C ILE A 47 -15.05 -22.49 -30.71
N LYS A 48 -14.39 -21.37 -30.36
CA LYS A 48 -13.72 -20.51 -31.34
C LYS A 48 -12.57 -21.24 -32.04
N GLU A 49 -11.72 -21.93 -31.28
CA GLU A 49 -10.60 -22.70 -31.82
C GLU A 49 -11.08 -23.82 -32.74
N GLU A 50 -12.12 -24.56 -32.37
CA GLU A 50 -12.71 -25.59 -33.22
C GLU A 50 -13.36 -25.01 -34.46
N ARG A 51 -14.02 -23.85 -34.35
CA ARG A 51 -14.58 -23.14 -35.52
C ARG A 51 -13.47 -22.67 -36.47
N GLU A 52 -12.35 -22.16 -35.96
CA GLU A 52 -11.19 -21.79 -36.79
C GLU A 52 -10.58 -23.01 -37.47
N LYS A 53 -10.42 -24.12 -36.76
CA LYS A 53 -9.96 -25.40 -37.35
C LYS A 53 -10.92 -25.89 -38.43
N PHE A 54 -12.23 -25.77 -38.22
CA PHE A 54 -13.24 -26.12 -39.22
C PHE A 54 -13.16 -25.21 -40.46
N LEU A 55 -13.02 -23.90 -40.29
CA LEU A 55 -12.87 -22.93 -41.39
C LEU A 55 -11.57 -23.12 -42.18
N GLN A 56 -10.46 -23.45 -41.50
CA GLN A 56 -9.19 -23.75 -42.16
C GLN A 56 -9.25 -25.07 -42.94
N ASN A 57 -9.94 -26.08 -42.42
CA ASN A 57 -10.15 -27.34 -43.13
C ASN A 57 -11.16 -27.23 -44.28
N SER A 58 -12.20 -26.38 -44.16
CA SER A 58 -13.13 -26.11 -45.27
C SER A 58 -12.47 -25.31 -46.40
N ASN A 59 -11.53 -24.40 -46.08
CA ASN A 59 -10.78 -23.65 -47.09
C ASN A 59 -9.75 -24.50 -47.86
N LYS A 60 -9.23 -25.58 -47.26
CA LYS A 60 -8.38 -26.56 -47.97
C LYS A 60 -9.18 -27.50 -48.88
N GLY A 61 -10.49 -27.67 -48.64
CA GLY A 61 -11.38 -28.46 -49.50
C GLY A 61 -11.88 -27.75 -50.76
N SER A 62 -11.70 -26.42 -50.87
CA SER A 62 -12.25 -25.61 -51.98
C SER A 62 -11.21 -25.16 -53.02
N GLN A 63 -9.96 -25.64 -52.96
CA GLN A 63 -8.91 -25.32 -53.95
C GLN A 63 -8.59 -26.42 -54.97
N ASN A 64 -9.41 -27.49 -55.03
CA ASN A 64 -9.25 -28.58 -56.02
C ASN A 64 -10.27 -28.54 -57.17
N LEU A 65 -10.88 -27.39 -57.45
CA LEU A 65 -11.77 -27.20 -58.61
C LEU A 65 -11.34 -25.96 -59.41
N SER A 66 -10.25 -26.09 -60.15
CA SER A 66 -9.96 -25.23 -61.32
C SER A 66 -8.88 -25.89 -62.19
N SER A 67 -9.19 -27.09 -62.69
CA SER A 67 -8.58 -27.65 -63.90
C SER A 67 -9.49 -27.31 -65.08
N ASN A 68 -9.10 -26.36 -65.94
CA ASN A 68 -9.24 -26.43 -67.40
C ASN A 68 -8.97 -25.06 -68.05
N ASN A 69 -8.47 -25.13 -69.29
CA ASN A 69 -8.16 -24.08 -70.27
C ASN A 69 -6.69 -23.61 -70.19
N ASN A 70 -5.84 -23.70 -71.21
CA ASN A 70 -6.05 -23.98 -72.62
C ASN A 70 -4.78 -24.58 -73.25
N THR A 71 -5.05 -25.43 -74.22
CA THR A 71 -4.19 -26.09 -75.18
C THR A 71 -3.43 -25.14 -76.11
N ASN A 72 -2.29 -25.64 -76.61
CA ASN A 72 -1.71 -25.46 -77.95
C ASN A 72 -1.92 -24.11 -78.67
N ASP A 73 -0.80 -23.46 -79.00
CA ASP A 73 -0.60 -23.13 -80.41
C ASP A 73 0.89 -23.09 -80.77
N ASN A 74 1.22 -23.96 -81.72
CA ASN A 74 2.49 -24.11 -82.39
C ASN A 74 2.26 -23.59 -83.81
N SER A 75 2.78 -22.41 -84.15
CA SER A 75 2.87 -22.00 -85.55
C SER A 75 4.10 -21.15 -85.79
N SER A 76 4.96 -21.68 -86.66
CA SER A 76 6.09 -21.01 -87.28
C SER A 76 5.64 -19.81 -88.12
N SER A 77 6.27 -18.66 -87.94
CA SER A 77 6.56 -17.75 -89.05
C SER A 77 7.74 -16.85 -88.69
N ASN A 78 8.71 -16.83 -89.59
CA ASN A 78 9.90 -15.99 -89.55
C ASN A 78 9.56 -14.48 -89.57
N SER A 79 10.33 -13.71 -88.77
CA SER A 79 10.60 -12.24 -88.84
C SER A 79 9.57 -11.26 -88.23
N PRO A 80 9.96 -10.13 -87.58
CA PRO A 80 11.18 -9.76 -86.86
C PRO A 80 10.92 -9.55 -85.33
N THR A 81 11.78 -10.12 -84.48
CA THR A 81 11.57 -10.34 -83.04
C THR A 81 11.97 -9.18 -82.10
N ASN A 82 11.69 -7.91 -82.45
CA ASN A 82 12.06 -6.78 -81.58
C ASN A 82 10.90 -6.17 -80.77
N ASP A 83 9.65 -6.24 -81.25
CA ASP A 83 8.53 -5.54 -80.57
C ASP A 83 7.87 -6.35 -79.44
N PHE A 84 7.73 -7.67 -79.57
CA PHE A 84 7.17 -8.51 -78.50
C PHE A 84 8.07 -8.55 -77.25
N GLY A 85 9.39 -8.58 -77.44
CA GLY A 85 10.37 -8.47 -76.36
C GLY A 85 10.30 -7.11 -75.65
N ARG A 86 10.22 -6.02 -76.43
CA ARG A 86 10.04 -4.66 -75.89
C ARG A 86 8.75 -4.51 -75.09
N GLN A 87 7.62 -4.99 -75.60
CA GLN A 87 6.33 -4.91 -74.89
C GLN A 87 6.33 -5.74 -73.59
N ARG A 88 6.99 -6.90 -73.56
CA ARG A 88 7.12 -7.70 -72.34
C ARG A 88 8.00 -7.02 -71.29
N ILE A 89 9.11 -6.41 -71.71
CA ILE A 89 10.00 -5.63 -70.85
C ILE A 89 9.28 -4.39 -70.31
N GLU A 90 8.50 -3.68 -71.14
CA GLU A 90 7.68 -2.56 -70.68
C GLU A 90 6.63 -2.99 -69.65
N LYS A 91 5.94 -4.12 -69.87
CA LYS A 91 4.98 -4.66 -68.90
C LYS A 91 5.65 -5.01 -67.56
N LEU A 92 6.86 -5.57 -67.59
CA LEU A 92 7.64 -5.84 -66.38
C LEU A 92 8.08 -4.55 -65.68
N LYS A 93 8.59 -3.56 -66.41
CA LYS A 93 8.93 -2.23 -65.87
C LYS A 93 7.71 -1.56 -65.23
N LYS A 94 6.56 -1.56 -65.92
CA LYS A 94 5.29 -1.03 -65.39
C LYS A 94 4.85 -1.75 -64.11
N ARG A 95 4.98 -3.08 -64.05
CA ARG A 95 4.69 -3.86 -62.82
C ARG A 95 5.64 -3.53 -61.68
N GLN A 96 6.94 -3.41 -61.96
CA GLN A 96 7.94 -3.10 -60.93
C GLN A 96 7.76 -1.67 -60.39
N ILE A 97 7.51 -0.70 -61.27
CA ILE A 97 7.17 0.68 -60.89
C ILE A 97 5.88 0.70 -60.06
N ALA A 98 4.83 -0.03 -60.48
CA ALA A 98 3.59 -0.12 -59.71
C ALA A 98 3.80 -0.76 -58.32
N SER A 99 4.67 -1.76 -58.20
CA SER A 99 5.04 -2.37 -56.91
C SER A 99 5.75 -1.38 -56.00
N LEU A 100 6.70 -0.62 -56.54
CA LEU A 100 7.43 0.41 -55.79
C LEU A 100 6.51 1.54 -55.33
N ILE A 101 5.60 2.01 -56.20
CA ILE A 101 4.59 3.02 -55.84
C ILE A 101 3.69 2.49 -54.72
N LYS A 102 3.23 1.24 -54.82
CA LYS A 102 2.39 0.61 -53.79
C LYS A 102 3.11 0.51 -52.44
N GLU A 103 4.39 0.13 -52.45
CA GLU A 103 5.21 0.08 -51.23
C GLU A 103 5.40 1.48 -50.63
N GLN A 104 5.66 2.50 -51.47
CA GLN A 104 5.80 3.88 -51.03
C GLN A 104 4.52 4.41 -50.38
N ILE A 105 3.35 4.09 -50.96
CA ILE A 105 2.03 4.47 -50.41
C ILE A 105 1.80 3.78 -49.06
N GLN A 106 2.11 2.50 -48.94
CA GLN A 106 2.00 1.76 -47.67
C GLN A 106 2.91 2.35 -46.60
N ARG A 107 4.16 2.67 -46.92
CA ARG A 107 5.10 3.33 -45.99
C ARG A 107 4.57 4.69 -45.52
N LYS A 108 4.01 5.50 -46.43
CA LYS A 108 3.38 6.78 -46.06
C LYS A 108 2.17 6.59 -45.15
N HIS A 109 1.32 5.61 -45.40
CA HIS A 109 0.15 5.31 -44.56
C HIS A 109 0.58 4.84 -43.15
N ILE A 110 1.61 4.01 -43.06
CA ILE A 110 2.16 3.57 -41.76
C ILE A 110 2.72 4.77 -41.01
N ALA A 111 3.53 5.62 -41.66
CA ALA A 111 4.08 6.81 -41.03
C ALA A 111 2.99 7.78 -40.53
N GLN A 112 1.92 7.99 -41.31
CA GLN A 112 0.77 8.79 -40.88
C GLN A 112 0.02 8.17 -39.69
N SER A 113 -0.18 6.85 -39.71
CA SER A 113 -0.79 6.12 -38.59
C SER A 113 0.05 6.19 -37.31
N GLU A 114 1.38 6.15 -37.43
CA GLU A 114 2.31 6.28 -36.31
C GLU A 114 2.27 7.69 -35.72
N ILE A 115 2.24 8.74 -36.54
CA ILE A 115 2.09 10.13 -36.08
C ILE A 115 0.79 10.29 -35.29
N VAL A 116 -0.34 9.82 -35.82
CA VAL A 116 -1.64 9.89 -35.11
C VAL A 116 -1.61 9.11 -33.80
N SER A 117 -0.97 7.94 -33.79
CA SER A 117 -0.82 7.12 -32.58
C SER A 117 0.06 7.80 -31.53
N GLN A 118 1.14 8.46 -31.94
CA GLN A 118 2.03 9.23 -31.07
C GLN A 118 1.31 10.45 -30.48
N SER A 119 0.60 11.24 -31.29
CA SER A 119 -0.19 12.38 -30.79
C SER A 119 -1.26 11.95 -29.79
N ARG A 120 -1.95 10.81 -30.04
CA ARG A 120 -2.94 10.26 -29.10
C ARG A 120 -2.29 9.78 -27.80
N LEU A 121 -1.09 9.21 -27.87
CA LEU A 121 -0.31 8.79 -26.70
C LEU A 121 0.10 10.00 -25.85
N GLU A 122 0.54 11.08 -26.48
CA GLU A 122 0.91 12.33 -25.81
C GLU A 122 -0.31 12.98 -25.14
N GLU A 123 -1.46 13.03 -25.82
CA GLU A 123 -2.69 13.55 -25.24
C GLU A 123 -3.12 12.74 -24.00
N LEU A 124 -3.01 11.41 -24.05
CA LEU A 124 -3.27 10.54 -22.89
C LEU A 124 -2.29 10.77 -21.75
N LYS A 125 -1.00 10.98 -22.04
CA LYS A 125 0.01 11.32 -21.02
C LYS A 125 -0.34 12.66 -20.35
N MET A 126 -0.72 13.68 -21.13
CA MET A 126 -1.10 14.99 -20.61
C MET A 126 -2.36 14.92 -19.75
N LYS A 127 -3.40 14.19 -20.19
CA LYS A 127 -4.60 13.93 -19.37
C LYS A 127 -4.26 13.24 -18.05
N LYS A 128 -3.42 12.21 -18.08
CA LYS A 128 -3.01 11.49 -16.86
C LYS A 128 -2.22 12.39 -15.90
N ILE A 129 -1.34 13.25 -16.41
CA ILE A 129 -0.60 14.23 -15.59
C ILE A 129 -1.57 15.23 -14.96
N HIS A 130 -2.54 15.74 -15.73
CA HIS A 130 -3.57 16.65 -15.24
C HIS A 130 -4.41 16.00 -14.13
N ASP A 131 -4.91 14.79 -14.33
CA ASP A 131 -5.71 14.06 -13.34
C ASP A 131 -4.93 13.80 -12.05
N LEU A 132 -3.62 13.49 -12.15
CA LEU A 132 -2.75 13.34 -10.99
C LEU A 132 -2.56 14.66 -10.24
N LYS A 133 -2.46 15.80 -10.93
CA LYS A 133 -2.39 17.13 -10.30
C LYS A 133 -3.70 17.45 -9.56
N VAL A 134 -4.84 17.28 -10.22
CA VAL A 134 -6.17 17.51 -9.61
C VAL A 134 -6.36 16.62 -8.38
N LYS A 135 -5.97 15.33 -8.45
CA LYS A 135 -6.07 14.43 -7.31
C LYS A 135 -5.19 14.87 -6.14
N LYS A 136 -3.95 15.28 -6.40
CA LYS A 136 -3.05 15.83 -5.36
C LYS A 136 -3.64 17.09 -4.72
N GLU A 137 -4.18 18.01 -5.52
CA GLU A 137 -4.81 19.23 -5.00
C GLU A 137 -6.02 18.89 -4.11
N GLN A 138 -6.89 17.97 -4.53
CA GLN A 138 -8.02 17.51 -3.71
C GLN A 138 -7.57 16.86 -2.39
N GLU A 139 -6.53 16.04 -2.41
CA GLU A 139 -5.97 15.44 -1.18
C GLU A 139 -5.38 16.51 -0.25
N THR A 140 -4.66 17.49 -0.79
CA THR A 140 -4.14 18.61 0.02
C THR A 140 -5.27 19.47 0.61
N GLN A 141 -6.35 19.72 -0.12
CA GLN A 141 -7.52 20.44 0.40
C GLN A 141 -8.22 19.64 1.51
N LYS A 142 -8.41 18.33 1.33
CA LYS A 142 -8.97 17.45 2.38
C LYS A 142 -8.09 17.44 3.64
N SER A 143 -6.76 17.38 3.47
CA SER A 143 -5.81 17.44 4.58
C SER A 143 -5.88 18.81 5.31
N LYS A 144 -5.94 19.92 4.57
CA LYS A 144 -6.15 21.26 5.13
C LYS A 144 -7.47 21.35 5.92
N GLN A 145 -8.57 20.84 5.40
CA GLN A 145 -9.85 20.82 6.12
C GLN A 145 -9.82 19.96 7.39
N LEU A 146 -9.14 18.80 7.35
CA LEU A 146 -8.98 17.94 8.53
C LEU A 146 -8.13 18.61 9.61
N THR A 147 -7.02 19.25 9.21
CA THR A 147 -6.15 19.99 10.14
C THR A 147 -6.84 21.22 10.74
N GLU A 148 -7.63 21.96 9.96
CA GLU A 148 -8.46 23.05 10.50
C GLU A 148 -9.54 22.56 11.47
N ARG A 149 -10.23 21.46 11.15
CA ARG A 149 -11.20 20.85 12.07
C ARG A 149 -10.53 20.41 13.37
N ALA A 150 -9.35 19.79 13.29
CA ALA A 150 -8.58 19.42 14.48
C ALA A 150 -8.18 20.64 15.32
N LYS A 151 -7.72 21.72 14.68
CA LYS A 151 -7.41 22.99 15.36
C LYS A 151 -8.64 23.56 16.09
N LYS A 152 -9.80 23.63 15.42
CA LYS A 152 -11.05 24.11 16.05
C LYS A 152 -11.46 23.27 17.27
N VAL A 153 -11.29 21.94 17.20
CA VAL A 153 -11.59 21.06 18.33
C VAL A 153 -10.62 21.28 19.50
N ILE A 154 -9.33 21.51 19.21
CA ILE A 154 -8.32 21.82 20.23
C ILE A 154 -8.64 23.17 20.89
N GLU A 155 -8.94 24.19 20.09
CA GLU A 155 -9.30 25.53 20.57
C GLU A 155 -10.57 25.49 21.44
N GLN A 156 -11.61 24.76 21.02
CA GLN A 156 -12.81 24.56 21.84
C GLN A 156 -12.51 23.88 23.18
N LYS A 157 -11.62 22.88 23.20
CA LYS A 157 -11.19 22.21 24.44
C LYS A 157 -10.37 23.13 25.33
N GLN A 158 -9.51 23.97 24.76
CA GLN A 158 -8.73 24.97 25.49
C GLN A 158 -9.64 26.02 26.13
N ASN A 159 -10.60 26.57 25.37
CA ASN A 159 -11.57 27.55 25.89
C ASN A 159 -12.46 26.93 26.97
N ALA A 160 -12.88 25.67 26.82
CA ALA A 160 -13.64 24.96 27.85
C ALA A 160 -12.79 24.73 29.13
N ALA A 161 -11.51 24.38 28.98
CA ALA A 161 -10.60 24.23 30.12
C ALA A 161 -10.36 25.56 30.84
N GLN A 162 -10.13 26.65 30.09
CA GLN A 162 -10.01 28.00 30.66
C GLN A 162 -11.28 28.41 31.41
N SER A 163 -12.46 28.17 30.85
CA SER A 163 -13.72 28.46 31.54
C SER A 163 -13.91 27.65 32.83
N ILE A 164 -13.39 26.42 32.90
CA ILE A 164 -13.40 25.62 34.14
C ILE A 164 -12.45 26.23 35.17
N ILE A 165 -11.25 26.63 34.76
CA ILE A 165 -10.25 27.27 35.64
C ILE A 165 -10.82 28.59 36.18
N GLU A 166 -11.35 29.46 35.34
CA GLU A 166 -11.97 30.73 35.76
C GLU A 166 -13.13 30.51 36.76
N LYS A 167 -13.94 29.45 36.56
CA LYS A 167 -15.00 29.10 37.52
C LYS A 167 -14.44 28.62 38.85
N GLN A 168 -13.36 27.85 38.83
CA GLN A 168 -12.68 27.39 40.06
C GLN A 168 -12.04 28.56 40.80
N GLU A 169 -11.33 29.44 40.10
CA GLU A 169 -10.74 30.66 40.67
C GLU A 169 -11.82 31.58 41.27
N ALA A 170 -12.95 31.75 40.58
CA ALA A 170 -14.07 32.53 41.10
C ALA A 170 -14.73 31.88 42.35
N GLU A 171 -14.80 30.54 42.40
CA GLU A 171 -15.31 29.82 43.57
C GLU A 171 -14.34 29.92 44.76
N GLU A 172 -13.03 29.79 44.52
CA GLU A 172 -11.99 29.97 45.53
C GLU A 172 -11.97 31.40 46.08
N ALA A 173 -12.08 32.42 45.21
CA ALA A 173 -12.21 33.81 45.63
C ALA A 173 -13.45 34.05 46.51
N ARG A 174 -14.58 33.42 46.19
CA ARG A 174 -15.80 33.47 47.04
C ARG A 174 -15.57 32.81 48.40
N ARG A 175 -14.88 31.66 48.44
CA ARG A 175 -14.54 30.99 49.71
C ARG A 175 -13.59 31.83 50.55
N GLN A 176 -12.58 32.46 49.94
CA GLN A 176 -11.67 33.38 50.63
C GLN A 176 -12.42 34.59 51.21
N ALA A 177 -13.32 35.21 50.43
CA ALA A 177 -14.14 36.33 50.91
C ALA A 177 -15.04 35.93 52.09
N GLN A 178 -15.63 34.72 52.07
CA GLN A 178 -16.42 34.20 53.19
C GLN A 178 -15.57 33.97 54.46
N LEU A 179 -14.36 33.44 54.31
CA LEU A 179 -13.42 33.27 55.42
C LEU A 179 -13.00 34.63 56.01
N GLU A 180 -12.68 35.61 55.16
CA GLU A 180 -12.36 36.97 55.60
C GLU A 180 -13.52 37.63 56.35
N GLU A 181 -14.77 37.44 55.89
CA GLU A 181 -15.95 37.95 56.57
C GLU A 181 -16.16 37.28 57.95
N GLN A 182 -15.92 35.97 58.05
CA GLN A 182 -15.94 35.27 59.34
C GLN A 182 -14.84 35.76 60.28
N HIS A 183 -13.63 35.99 59.77
CA HIS A 183 -12.53 36.56 60.55
C HIS A 183 -12.86 37.96 61.07
N LYS A 184 -13.45 38.83 60.23
CA LYS A 184 -13.90 40.17 60.66
C LYS A 184 -14.95 40.10 61.77
N LYS A 185 -15.94 39.20 61.66
CA LYS A 185 -16.95 39.00 62.73
C LYS A 185 -16.31 38.54 64.04
N ILE A 186 -15.37 37.60 63.99
CA ILE A 186 -14.63 37.14 65.17
C ILE A 186 -13.82 38.28 65.79
N GLU A 187 -13.18 39.13 64.99
CA GLU A 187 -12.44 40.29 65.49
C GLU A 187 -13.34 41.35 66.12
N GLU A 188 -14.50 41.63 65.53
CA GLU A 188 -15.50 42.54 66.08
C GLU A 188 -16.05 42.03 67.42
N ASP A 189 -16.36 40.74 67.52
CA ASP A 189 -16.82 40.11 68.77
C ASP A 189 -15.73 40.14 69.85
N ARG A 190 -14.46 39.94 69.47
CA ARG A 190 -13.32 40.10 70.39
C ARG A 190 -13.16 41.52 70.90
N LYS A 191 -13.34 42.53 70.02
CA LYS A 191 -13.30 43.95 70.41
C LYS A 191 -14.43 44.29 71.37
N LYS A 192 -15.66 43.88 71.08
CA LYS A 192 -16.82 44.07 71.98
C LYS A 192 -16.58 43.43 73.35
N TYR A 193 -16.10 42.19 73.39
CA TYR A 193 -15.77 41.52 74.65
C TYR A 193 -14.67 42.24 75.44
N HIS A 194 -13.67 42.80 74.75
CA HIS A 194 -12.60 43.59 75.37
C HIS A 194 -13.13 44.90 75.95
N GLU A 195 -13.98 45.62 75.21
CA GLU A 195 -14.64 46.85 75.65
C GLU A 195 -15.56 46.62 76.86
N GLU A 196 -16.38 45.56 76.84
CA GLU A 196 -17.21 45.16 78.00
C GLU A 196 -16.37 44.84 79.24
N ARG A 197 -15.22 44.18 79.05
CA ARG A 197 -14.29 43.87 80.15
C ARG A 197 -13.67 45.14 80.73
N ILE A 198 -13.27 46.10 79.89
CA ILE A 198 -12.74 47.40 80.33
C ILE A 198 -13.81 48.18 81.09
N SER A 199 -15.05 48.23 80.57
CA SER A 199 -16.17 48.91 81.22
C SER A 199 -16.47 48.32 82.61
N LYS A 200 -16.52 46.99 82.74
CA LYS A 200 -16.69 46.31 84.04
C LYS A 200 -15.55 46.62 85.02
N LEU A 201 -14.30 46.68 84.54
CA LEU A 201 -13.16 47.05 85.38
C LEU A 201 -13.19 48.51 85.83
N GLN A 202 -13.67 49.42 84.98
CA GLN A 202 -13.88 50.83 85.33
C GLN A 202 -14.97 50.98 86.40
N GLN A 203 -16.11 50.29 86.24
CA GLN A 203 -17.19 50.27 87.24
C GLN A 203 -16.70 49.75 88.61
N ILE A 204 -15.88 48.70 88.63
CA ILE A 204 -15.28 48.17 89.87
C ILE A 204 -14.35 49.21 90.51
N ARG A 205 -13.51 49.89 89.72
CA ARG A 205 -12.60 50.94 90.23
C ARG A 205 -13.34 52.17 90.75
N GLU A 206 -14.46 52.53 90.12
CA GLU A 206 -15.30 53.64 90.58
C GLU A 206 -16.02 53.30 91.88
N ALA A 207 -16.56 52.09 92.01
CA ALA A 207 -17.16 51.61 93.26
C ALA A 207 -16.14 51.55 94.41
N GLN A 208 -14.89 51.14 94.14
CA GLN A 208 -13.81 51.15 95.13
C GLN A 208 -13.45 52.57 95.57
N ARG A 209 -13.34 53.52 94.61
CA ARG A 209 -13.07 54.93 94.95
C ARG A 209 -14.19 55.58 95.75
N GLN A 210 -15.45 55.26 95.45
CA GLN A 210 -16.60 55.74 96.23
C GLN A 210 -16.56 55.18 97.67
N HIS A 211 -16.27 53.89 97.82
CA HIS A 211 -16.13 53.28 99.14
C HIS A 211 -14.99 53.91 99.96
N GLU A 212 -13.83 54.19 99.34
CA GLU A 212 -12.71 54.87 100.00
C GLU A 212 -13.06 56.32 100.39
N GLN A 213 -13.79 57.04 99.54
CA GLN A 213 -14.27 58.40 99.85
C GLN A 213 -15.26 58.40 101.03
N ASP A 214 -16.19 57.43 101.06
CA ASP A 214 -17.15 57.28 102.17
C ASP A 214 -16.46 56.94 103.50
N GLU A 215 -15.36 56.17 103.46
CA GLU A 215 -14.54 55.88 104.65
C GLU A 215 -13.77 57.10 105.14
N ILE A 216 -13.20 57.89 104.23
CA ILE A 216 -12.51 59.14 104.56
C ILE A 216 -13.50 60.15 105.17
N GLU A 217 -14.68 60.32 104.58
CA GLU A 217 -15.69 61.27 105.09
C GLU A 217 -16.21 60.87 106.48
N LYS A 218 -16.37 59.56 106.75
CA LYS A 218 -16.71 59.05 108.09
C LYS A 218 -15.59 59.29 109.11
N ALA A 219 -14.33 59.15 108.70
CA ALA A 219 -13.19 59.41 109.56
C ALA A 219 -13.04 60.91 109.89
N GLU A 220 -13.27 61.80 108.91
CA GLU A 220 -13.25 63.26 109.11
C GLU A 220 -14.36 63.74 110.05
N LYS A 221 -15.59 63.23 109.89
CA LYS A 221 -16.71 63.51 110.82
C LYS A 221 -16.40 63.05 112.25
N ALA A 222 -15.79 61.88 112.41
CA ALA A 222 -15.39 61.39 113.73
C ALA A 222 -14.28 62.25 114.39
N LEU A 223 -13.39 62.83 113.59
CA LEU A 223 -12.34 63.76 114.04
C LEU A 223 -12.93 65.10 114.47
N GLN A 224 -13.85 65.67 113.69
CA GLN A 224 -14.55 66.91 114.03
C GLN A 224 -15.39 66.76 115.32
N ASP A 225 -16.09 65.63 115.49
CA ASP A 225 -16.85 65.31 116.71
C ASP A 225 -15.95 65.15 117.96
N ALA A 226 -14.70 64.72 117.76
CA ALA A 226 -13.71 64.59 118.84
C ALA A 226 -13.13 65.94 119.26
N GLU A 227 -12.82 66.81 118.30
CA GLU A 227 -12.33 68.18 118.55
C GLU A 227 -13.39 69.06 119.24
N GLU A 228 -14.67 68.94 118.86
CA GLU A 228 -15.76 69.69 119.50
C GLU A 228 -15.99 69.26 120.97
N LYS A 229 -15.75 67.97 121.29
CA LYS A 229 -15.81 67.45 122.66
C LYS A 229 -14.64 67.93 123.51
N GLN A 230 -13.45 68.08 122.92
CA GLN A 230 -12.27 68.57 123.61
C GLN A 230 -12.40 70.08 123.95
N LEU A 231 -12.94 70.89 123.03
CA LEU A 231 -13.19 72.32 123.25
C LEU A 231 -14.24 72.58 124.36
N LYS A 232 -15.27 71.74 124.45
CA LYS A 232 -16.30 71.81 125.53
C LYS A 232 -15.78 71.35 126.89
N ALA A 233 -14.76 70.50 126.93
CA ALA A 233 -14.13 70.04 128.18
C ALA A 233 -13.19 71.10 128.78
N ASP A 234 -12.49 71.86 127.94
CA ASP A 234 -11.55 72.90 128.38
C ASP A 234 -12.26 74.18 128.84
N GLN A 235 -13.45 74.49 128.29
CA GLN A 235 -14.31 75.58 128.79
C GLN A 235 -14.86 75.30 130.21
N ARG A 236 -15.16 74.03 130.55
CA ARG A 236 -15.70 73.65 131.87
C ARG A 236 -14.67 73.62 133.00
N LYS A 237 -13.38 73.43 132.67
CA LYS A 237 -12.29 73.47 133.66
C LYS A 237 -11.92 74.89 134.10
N SER A 238 -12.20 75.90 133.27
CA SER A 238 -11.94 77.32 133.57
C SER A 238 -12.92 77.91 134.60
N ASP A 239 -14.20 77.49 134.56
CA ASP A 239 -15.25 78.04 135.42
C ASP A 239 -15.35 77.38 136.82
N TYR A 240 -14.79 76.18 136.99
CA TYR A 240 -14.84 75.42 138.26
C TYR A 240 -13.78 75.89 139.29
N ILE A 241 -12.67 76.47 138.85
CA ILE A 241 -11.56 76.90 139.73
C ILE A 241 -11.88 78.21 140.48
N LYS A 242 -12.82 79.03 139.98
CA LYS A 242 -13.22 80.30 140.63
C LYS A 242 -14.28 80.15 141.74
N LYS A 243 -15.00 79.03 141.82
CA LYS A 243 -16.12 78.86 142.77
C LYS A 243 -15.85 77.92 143.97
N LEU A 244 -14.71 77.23 144.01
CA LEU A 244 -14.44 76.21 145.05
C LEU A 244 -13.59 76.68 146.25
N ARG A 245 -13.26 77.98 146.36
CA ARG A 245 -12.40 78.51 147.45
C ARG A 245 -13.13 79.15 148.64
N GLU A 246 -14.46 79.19 148.68
CA GLU A 246 -15.18 79.96 149.73
C GLU A 246 -16.21 79.22 150.59
N GLN A 247 -16.42 77.91 150.43
CA GLN A 247 -17.31 77.14 151.32
C GLN A 247 -16.68 75.85 151.84
N GLN A 248 -15.57 76.02 152.55
CA GLN A 248 -15.18 75.07 153.59
C GLN A 248 -16.32 74.85 154.59
N LYS A 249 -16.38 73.61 155.09
CA LYS A 249 -16.71 73.27 156.48
C LYS A 249 -18.06 73.75 156.98
N ILE A 250 -19.06 72.87 156.93
CA ILE A 250 -20.00 72.60 158.03
C ILE A 250 -20.82 71.36 157.63
N ASN A 251 -20.77 70.32 158.48
CA ASN A 251 -21.67 69.16 158.54
C ASN A 251 -21.30 67.85 157.85
N GLU A 252 -20.19 67.28 158.33
CA GLU A 252 -19.82 65.87 158.21
C GLU A 252 -20.26 65.01 159.43
N LYS A 253 -21.43 65.24 160.05
CA LYS A 253 -21.75 64.52 161.30
C LYS A 253 -23.22 64.15 161.53
N LYS A 254 -23.91 63.52 160.55
CA LYS A 254 -25.28 63.07 160.84
C LYS A 254 -25.85 61.74 160.35
N TYR A 255 -25.20 60.82 159.62
CA TYR A 255 -25.95 59.57 159.32
C TYR A 255 -25.10 58.31 159.16
N GLN A 256 -24.27 58.04 160.16
CA GLN A 256 -23.60 56.75 160.37
C GLN A 256 -24.56 55.63 160.88
N GLU A 257 -25.87 55.84 160.97
CA GLU A 257 -26.84 54.80 161.39
C GLU A 257 -27.43 53.96 160.25
N LYS A 258 -27.14 54.27 158.97
CA LYS A 258 -27.69 53.51 157.81
C LYS A 258 -26.86 52.29 157.38
N MET A 259 -25.71 52.03 157.99
CA MET A 259 -24.76 51.02 157.50
C MET A 259 -25.00 49.58 158.00
N LYS A 260 -26.07 49.29 158.76
CA LYS A 260 -26.35 47.93 159.26
C LYS A 260 -27.48 47.16 158.56
N MET A 261 -28.22 47.75 157.61
CA MET A 261 -29.35 47.10 156.92
C MET A 261 -29.15 46.86 155.41
N ILE A 262 -27.95 47.13 154.86
CA ILE A 262 -27.69 47.01 153.41
C ILE A 262 -26.98 45.69 153.04
N ALA A 263 -26.27 45.05 153.98
CA ALA A 263 -25.46 43.87 153.69
C ALA A 263 -26.26 42.60 153.32
N GLU A 264 -27.48 42.41 153.87
CA GLU A 264 -28.28 41.21 153.61
C GLU A 264 -29.07 41.26 152.28
N ARG A 265 -29.20 42.45 151.66
CA ARG A 265 -29.97 42.63 150.41
C ARG A 265 -29.12 42.49 149.13
N GLU A 266 -27.80 42.58 149.22
CA GLU A 266 -26.88 42.45 148.08
C GLU A 266 -26.50 41.00 147.76
N GLU A 267 -26.52 40.10 148.76
CA GLU A 267 -26.12 38.70 148.59
C GLU A 267 -27.18 37.89 147.83
N GLU A 268 -28.46 38.21 148.02
CA GLU A 268 -29.59 37.57 147.32
C GLU A 268 -29.70 38.01 145.85
N GLN A 269 -29.30 39.25 145.52
CA GLN A 269 -29.24 39.75 144.14
C GLN A 269 -28.07 39.19 143.33
N ARG A 270 -26.97 38.76 143.97
CA ARG A 270 -25.86 38.08 143.27
C ARG A 270 -26.27 36.68 142.80
N ARG A 271 -26.92 35.87 143.65
CA ARG A 271 -27.35 34.51 143.27
C ARG A 271 -28.31 34.49 142.09
N GLN A 272 -29.26 35.42 142.04
CA GLN A 272 -30.21 35.53 140.91
C GLN A 272 -29.53 35.95 139.59
N ARG A 273 -28.45 36.74 139.65
CA ARG A 273 -27.67 37.12 138.45
C ARG A 273 -26.81 35.96 137.94
N GLU A 274 -26.22 35.18 138.85
CA GLU A 274 -25.42 33.99 138.49
C GLU A 274 -26.28 32.90 137.82
N GLU A 275 -27.48 32.61 138.32
CA GLU A 275 -28.40 31.68 137.65
C GLU A 275 -28.83 32.16 136.25
N LYS A 276 -29.05 33.47 136.08
CA LYS A 276 -29.43 34.05 134.80
C LYS A 276 -28.29 33.97 133.77
N ILE A 277 -27.06 34.18 134.20
CA ILE A 277 -25.86 34.01 133.35
C ILE A 277 -25.68 32.55 132.96
N LYS A 278 -25.88 31.61 133.89
CA LYS A 278 -25.74 30.17 133.63
C LYS A 278 -26.75 29.66 132.59
N ARG A 279 -28.03 30.08 132.70
CA ARG A 279 -29.06 29.75 131.69
C ARG A 279 -28.77 30.35 130.30
N GLN A 280 -28.19 31.56 130.24
CA GLN A 280 -27.78 32.17 128.97
C GLN A 280 -26.59 31.45 128.33
N GLN A 281 -25.66 30.93 129.14
CA GLN A 281 -24.53 30.14 128.65
C GLN A 281 -24.97 28.78 128.08
N GLU A 282 -25.90 28.09 128.75
CA GLU A 282 -26.46 26.82 128.25
C GLU A 282 -27.25 27.00 126.95
N GLN A 283 -28.03 28.09 126.82
CA GLN A 283 -28.74 28.40 125.57
C GLN A 283 -27.79 28.71 124.41
N THR A 284 -26.74 29.50 124.66
CA THR A 284 -25.74 29.83 123.63
C THR A 284 -24.92 28.61 123.20
N GLN A 285 -24.57 27.70 124.13
CA GLN A 285 -23.92 26.43 123.78
C GLN A 285 -24.81 25.54 122.91
N SER A 286 -26.10 25.40 123.23
CA SER A 286 -27.04 24.60 122.42
C SER A 286 -27.18 25.13 120.98
N LEU A 287 -27.17 26.46 120.80
CA LEU A 287 -27.24 27.10 119.48
C LEU A 287 -25.97 26.87 118.67
N ILE A 288 -24.80 26.94 119.32
CA ILE A 288 -23.50 26.66 118.68
C ILE A 288 -23.43 25.20 118.23
N GLU A 289 -23.85 24.25 119.07
CA GLU A 289 -23.88 22.83 118.73
C GLU A 289 -24.83 22.54 117.57
N ALA A 290 -26.04 23.11 117.59
CA ALA A 290 -27.02 22.97 116.50
C ALA A 290 -26.50 23.56 115.17
N GLU A 291 -25.83 24.72 115.20
CA GLU A 291 -25.25 25.33 114.01
C GLU A 291 -24.08 24.50 113.45
N LEU A 292 -23.26 23.91 114.33
CA LEU A 292 -22.16 23.03 113.94
C LEU A 292 -22.69 21.76 113.25
N GLN A 293 -23.76 21.17 113.78
CA GLN A 293 -24.43 20.00 113.20
C GLN A 293 -25.03 20.33 111.82
N ASN A 294 -25.66 21.49 111.67
CA ASN A 294 -26.19 21.96 110.38
C ASN A 294 -25.07 22.18 109.35
N ARG A 295 -23.94 22.79 109.73
CA ARG A 295 -22.78 22.95 108.84
C ARG A 295 -22.17 21.62 108.41
N LEU A 296 -22.14 20.62 109.29
CA LEU A 296 -21.67 19.27 108.97
C LEU A 296 -22.61 18.56 107.98
N ASN A 297 -23.92 18.69 108.16
CA ASN A 297 -24.93 18.17 107.24
C ASN A 297 -24.91 18.88 105.88
N GLU A 298 -24.75 20.21 105.83
CA GLU A 298 -24.57 20.91 104.56
C GLU A 298 -23.30 20.46 103.82
N ARG A 299 -22.20 20.25 104.54
CA ARG A 299 -20.95 19.74 103.95
C ARG A 299 -21.10 18.32 103.40
N SER A 300 -21.89 17.46 104.03
CA SER A 300 -22.13 16.10 103.53
C SER A 300 -22.99 16.12 102.26
N VAL A 301 -24.06 16.93 102.24
CA VAL A 301 -24.92 17.12 101.06
C VAL A 301 -24.16 17.74 99.89
N ARG A 302 -23.30 18.75 100.14
CA ARG A 302 -22.45 19.33 99.09
C ARG A 302 -21.49 18.29 98.50
N ARG A 303 -20.85 17.47 99.34
CA ARG A 303 -19.96 16.38 98.88
C ARG A 303 -20.71 15.34 98.04
N GLN A 304 -21.93 14.96 98.43
CA GLN A 304 -22.76 14.04 97.64
C GLN A 304 -23.13 14.63 96.26
N ARG A 305 -23.61 15.88 96.21
CA ARG A 305 -23.92 16.56 94.95
C ARG A 305 -22.71 16.69 94.03
N GLU A 306 -21.53 16.96 94.59
CA GLU A 306 -20.28 17.06 93.84
C GLU A 306 -19.85 15.70 93.26
N GLN A 307 -19.96 14.62 94.05
CA GLN A 307 -19.72 13.26 93.56
C GLN A 307 -20.70 12.84 92.45
N GLU A 308 -21.98 13.19 92.56
CA GLU A 308 -22.98 12.95 91.51
C GLU A 308 -22.66 13.73 90.24
N ARG A 309 -22.23 15.00 90.36
CA ARG A 309 -21.74 15.80 89.24
C ARG A 309 -20.57 15.12 88.56
N LEU A 310 -19.55 14.70 89.30
CA LEU A 310 -18.38 14.02 88.77
C LEU A 310 -18.75 12.72 88.05
N LYS A 311 -19.61 11.89 88.64
CA LYS A 311 -20.14 10.66 88.00
C LYS A 311 -20.90 10.98 86.71
N SER A 312 -21.68 12.05 86.68
CA SER A 312 -22.41 12.47 85.47
C SER A 312 -21.47 12.94 84.35
N ILE A 313 -20.41 13.67 84.69
CA ILE A 313 -19.38 14.11 83.74
C ILE A 313 -18.64 12.89 83.19
N GLN A 314 -18.25 11.96 84.05
CA GLN A 314 -17.57 10.72 83.66
C GLN A 314 -18.42 9.86 82.71
N LYS A 315 -19.74 9.75 82.97
CA LYS A 315 -20.70 9.08 82.07
C LYS A 315 -20.82 9.77 80.71
N ARG A 316 -20.83 11.11 80.65
CA ARG A 316 -20.85 11.84 79.37
C ARG A 316 -19.55 11.61 78.59
N TYR A 317 -18.42 11.62 79.29
CA TYR A 317 -17.11 11.41 78.68
C TYR A 317 -16.98 9.99 78.10
N SER A 318 -17.44 8.97 78.84
CA SER A 318 -17.42 7.59 78.34
C SER A 318 -18.38 7.37 77.16
N ALA A 319 -19.57 7.99 77.18
CA ALA A 319 -20.49 7.94 76.04
C ALA A 319 -19.92 8.64 74.80
N SER A 320 -19.31 9.82 74.97
CA SER A 320 -18.66 10.56 73.88
C SER A 320 -17.48 9.78 73.29
N ASN A 321 -16.64 9.16 74.14
CA ASN A 321 -15.56 8.30 73.68
C ASN A 321 -16.08 7.03 72.97
N GLY A 322 -17.16 6.43 73.47
CA GLY A 322 -17.81 5.30 72.81
C GLY A 322 -18.23 5.64 71.38
N HIS A 323 -18.87 6.81 71.21
CA HIS A 323 -19.30 7.28 69.90
C HIS A 323 -18.12 7.61 68.98
N LEU A 324 -17.03 8.18 69.50
CA LEU A 324 -15.79 8.42 68.75
C LEU A 324 -15.18 7.10 68.23
N ILE A 325 -15.16 6.06 69.06
CA ILE A 325 -14.65 4.73 68.70
C ILE A 325 -15.52 4.09 67.62
N GLU A 326 -16.85 4.19 67.73
CA GLU A 326 -17.77 3.71 66.70
C GLU A 326 -17.57 4.43 65.37
N LEU A 327 -17.44 5.76 65.40
CA LEU A 327 -17.18 6.57 64.21
C LEU A 327 -15.84 6.17 63.55
N GLN A 328 -14.79 5.95 64.35
CA GLN A 328 -13.50 5.46 63.85
C GLN A 328 -13.62 4.09 63.19
N LYS A 329 -14.38 3.16 63.80
CA LYS A 329 -14.64 1.83 63.21
C LYS A 329 -15.40 1.94 61.88
N GLU A 330 -16.39 2.83 61.78
CA GLU A 330 -17.10 3.07 60.52
C GLU A 330 -16.21 3.66 59.44
N ILE A 331 -15.37 4.65 59.77
CA ILE A 331 -14.41 5.25 58.85
C ILE A 331 -13.46 4.17 58.32
N MET A 332 -12.89 3.36 59.21
CA MET A 332 -11.98 2.28 58.84
C MET A 332 -12.66 1.25 57.93
N LYS A 333 -13.92 0.87 58.22
CA LYS A 333 -14.70 -0.02 57.36
C LYS A 333 -15.00 0.58 55.98
N LYS A 334 -15.27 1.89 55.90
CA LYS A 334 -15.45 2.60 54.62
C LYS A 334 -14.15 2.66 53.83
N GLN A 335 -13.01 2.89 54.48
CA GLN A 335 -11.69 2.89 53.85
C GLN A 335 -11.33 1.51 53.28
N MET A 336 -11.53 0.43 54.05
CA MET A 336 -11.29 -0.93 53.58
C MET A 336 -12.12 -1.27 52.33
N ARG A 337 -13.41 -0.91 52.32
CA ARG A 337 -14.28 -1.09 51.14
C ARG A 337 -13.83 -0.27 49.95
N ALA A 338 -13.37 0.97 50.18
CA ALA A 338 -12.84 1.81 49.12
C ALA A 338 -11.56 1.23 48.50
N GLU A 339 -10.67 0.67 49.33
CA GLU A 339 -9.45 -0.01 48.87
C GLU A 339 -9.77 -1.30 48.09
N GLU A 340 -10.72 -2.11 48.57
CA GLU A 340 -11.18 -3.31 47.86
C GLU A 340 -11.76 -2.94 46.49
N ASN A 341 -12.59 -1.89 46.42
CA ASN A 341 -13.13 -1.39 45.16
C ASN A 341 -12.03 -0.87 44.23
N LEU A 342 -11.02 -0.17 44.76
CA LEU A 342 -9.87 0.28 43.98
C LEU A 342 -9.06 -0.90 43.42
N LYS A 343 -8.83 -1.94 44.23
CA LYS A 343 -8.16 -3.18 43.81
C LYS A 343 -8.95 -3.91 42.72
N ALA A 344 -10.27 -4.04 42.87
CA ALA A 344 -11.14 -4.64 41.85
C ALA A 344 -11.15 -3.83 40.54
N LEU A 345 -11.21 -2.50 40.64
CA LEU A 345 -11.19 -1.61 39.47
C LEU A 345 -9.85 -1.70 38.73
N THR A 346 -8.73 -1.66 39.45
CA THR A 346 -7.39 -1.77 38.86
C THR A 346 -7.15 -3.14 38.23
N PHE A 347 -7.60 -4.21 38.88
CA PHE A 347 -7.59 -5.56 38.30
C PHE A 347 -8.39 -5.63 37.00
N THR A 348 -9.61 -5.11 36.99
CA THR A 348 -10.48 -5.09 35.80
C THR A 348 -9.86 -4.27 34.66
N ARG A 349 -9.26 -3.11 34.96
CA ARG A 349 -8.54 -2.29 33.97
C ARG A 349 -7.34 -3.04 33.40
N ARG A 350 -6.57 -3.73 34.24
CA ARG A 350 -5.43 -4.55 33.81
C ARG A 350 -5.86 -5.71 32.91
N GLN A 351 -6.94 -6.41 33.25
CA GLN A 351 -7.52 -7.46 32.41
C GLN A 351 -7.92 -6.93 31.03
N LYS A 352 -8.69 -5.83 30.98
CA LYS A 352 -9.08 -5.20 29.71
C LYS A 352 -7.88 -4.78 28.86
N PHE A 353 -6.85 -4.20 29.48
CA PHE A 353 -5.62 -3.84 28.78
C PHE A 353 -4.88 -5.06 28.21
N LEU A 354 -4.81 -6.17 28.95
CA LEU A 354 -4.20 -7.41 28.46
C LEU A 354 -5.01 -8.03 27.31
N GLU A 355 -6.34 -8.04 27.39
CA GLU A 355 -7.23 -8.51 26.33
C GLU A 355 -7.10 -7.65 25.06
N GLU A 356 -7.09 -6.32 25.19
CA GLU A 356 -6.88 -5.41 24.06
C GLU A 356 -5.51 -5.61 23.42
N ASN A 357 -4.45 -5.75 24.23
CA ASN A 357 -3.13 -6.06 23.71
C ASN A 357 -3.07 -7.42 23.01
N ALA A 358 -3.76 -8.44 23.52
CA ALA A 358 -3.86 -9.74 22.85
C ALA A 358 -4.58 -9.62 21.50
N LYS A 359 -5.68 -8.85 21.44
CA LYS A 359 -6.40 -8.54 20.19
C LYS A 359 -5.52 -7.77 19.20
N ILE A 360 -4.75 -6.79 19.65
CA ILE A 360 -3.81 -6.04 18.81
C ILE A 360 -2.72 -6.96 18.27
N LYS A 361 -2.14 -7.83 19.11
CA LYS A 361 -1.16 -8.84 18.69
C LYS A 361 -1.74 -9.84 17.69
N GLN A 362 -2.96 -10.32 17.88
CA GLN A 362 -3.62 -11.19 16.90
C GLN A 362 -3.84 -10.48 15.56
N ARG A 363 -4.29 -9.21 15.59
CA ARG A 363 -4.45 -8.41 14.37
C ARG A 363 -3.13 -8.18 13.65
N SER A 364 -2.04 -7.90 14.37
CA SER A 364 -0.72 -7.72 13.76
C SER A 364 -0.18 -9.02 13.16
N LEU A 365 -0.35 -10.16 13.85
CA LEU A 365 0.01 -11.48 13.31
C LEU A 365 -0.82 -11.84 12.08
N SER A 366 -2.13 -11.60 12.10
CA SER A 366 -3.00 -11.81 10.93
C SER A 366 -2.59 -10.91 9.76
N ALA A 367 -2.33 -9.62 10.00
CA ALA A 367 -1.86 -8.71 8.97
C ALA A 367 -0.51 -9.15 8.37
N LEU A 368 0.41 -9.64 9.20
CA LEU A 368 1.70 -10.17 8.76
C LEU A 368 1.53 -11.46 7.94
N ALA A 369 0.63 -12.36 8.33
CA ALA A 369 0.31 -13.55 7.57
C ALA A 369 -0.30 -13.21 6.19
N THR A 370 -1.24 -12.26 6.13
CA THR A 370 -1.82 -11.78 4.87
C THR A 370 -0.78 -11.12 3.98
N LYS A 371 0.14 -10.34 4.56
CA LYS A 371 1.25 -9.73 3.81
C LYS A 371 2.15 -10.82 3.20
N LYS A 372 2.55 -11.82 4.00
CA LYS A 372 3.36 -12.95 3.52
C LYS A 372 2.65 -13.72 2.40
N HIS A 373 1.36 -14.01 2.56
CA HIS A 373 0.58 -14.68 1.52
C HIS A 373 0.53 -13.88 0.21
N ASN A 374 0.39 -12.55 0.28
CA ASN A 374 0.42 -11.69 -0.90
C ASN A 374 1.81 -11.64 -1.55
N GLU A 375 2.88 -11.62 -0.75
CA GLU A 375 4.27 -11.70 -1.24
C GLU A 375 4.51 -13.04 -1.96
N ASP A 376 4.04 -14.16 -1.38
CA ASP A 376 4.13 -15.50 -1.99
C ASP A 376 3.33 -15.56 -3.32
N LEU A 377 2.13 -14.98 -3.36
CA LEU A 377 1.33 -14.88 -4.60
C LEU A 377 2.04 -14.06 -5.68
N LEU A 378 2.70 -12.95 -5.31
CA LEU A 378 3.47 -12.14 -6.24
C LEU A 378 4.70 -12.89 -6.75
N ALA A 379 5.42 -13.57 -5.86
CA ALA A 379 6.57 -14.41 -6.22
C ALA A 379 6.15 -15.54 -7.18
N ASN A 380 5.05 -16.23 -6.89
CA ASN A 380 4.51 -17.28 -7.76
C ASN A 380 4.06 -16.74 -9.13
N LYS A 381 3.45 -15.55 -9.18
CA LYS A 381 3.11 -14.89 -10.45
C LYS A 381 4.36 -14.52 -11.25
N ALA A 382 5.40 -14.01 -10.57
CA ALA A 382 6.68 -13.69 -11.20
C ALA A 382 7.36 -14.94 -11.77
N LEU A 383 7.42 -16.04 -10.98
CA LEU A 383 7.94 -17.33 -11.43
C LEU A 383 7.17 -17.88 -12.64
N SER A 384 5.83 -17.84 -12.60
CA SER A 384 4.99 -18.26 -13.73
C SER A 384 5.23 -17.41 -14.98
N SER A 385 5.38 -16.08 -14.82
CA SER A 385 5.73 -15.19 -15.93
C SER A 385 7.09 -15.52 -16.52
N LEU A 386 8.08 -15.81 -15.68
CA LEU A 386 9.43 -16.16 -16.11
C LEU A 386 9.46 -17.51 -16.83
N GLN A 387 8.71 -18.50 -16.35
CA GLN A 387 8.51 -19.79 -17.03
C GLN A 387 7.82 -19.63 -18.39
N LYS A 388 6.83 -18.73 -18.51
CA LYS A 388 6.20 -18.43 -19.80
C LYS A 388 7.20 -17.77 -20.76
N GLN A 389 8.02 -16.84 -20.28
CA GLN A 389 9.04 -16.21 -21.10
C GLN A 389 10.10 -17.22 -21.57
N SER A 390 10.58 -18.10 -20.69
CA SER A 390 11.54 -19.14 -21.07
C SER A 390 10.95 -20.12 -22.07
N ALA A 391 9.68 -20.54 -21.90
CA ALA A 391 8.99 -21.39 -22.87
C ALA A 391 8.81 -20.70 -24.25
N ILE A 392 8.51 -19.40 -24.26
CA ILE A 392 8.43 -18.63 -25.52
C ILE A 392 9.81 -18.55 -26.18
N GLN A 393 10.88 -18.31 -25.41
CA GLN A 393 12.25 -18.28 -25.93
C GLN A 393 12.67 -19.63 -26.51
N GLN A 394 12.36 -20.74 -25.83
CA GLN A 394 12.62 -22.09 -26.33
C GLN A 394 11.88 -22.35 -27.64
N ARG A 395 10.56 -22.07 -27.71
CA ARG A 395 9.79 -22.20 -28.95
C ARG A 395 10.34 -21.33 -30.09
N ALA A 396 10.78 -20.11 -29.78
CA ALA A 396 11.39 -19.24 -30.78
C ALA A 396 12.71 -19.80 -31.31
N GLN A 397 13.55 -20.39 -30.44
CA GLN A 397 14.78 -21.08 -30.82
C GLN A 397 14.49 -22.32 -31.67
N GLU A 398 13.52 -23.15 -31.28
CA GLU A 398 13.09 -24.32 -32.05
C GLU A 398 12.59 -23.92 -33.45
N LEU A 399 11.74 -22.90 -33.55
CA LEU A 399 11.26 -22.38 -34.83
C LEU A 399 12.40 -21.82 -35.70
N LYS A 400 13.40 -21.19 -35.08
CA LYS A 400 14.60 -20.71 -35.79
C LYS A 400 15.40 -21.89 -36.34
N GLN A 401 15.66 -22.90 -35.53
CA GLN A 401 16.37 -24.13 -35.95
C GLN A 401 15.60 -24.86 -37.07
N GLN A 402 14.27 -24.98 -36.96
CA GLN A 402 13.45 -25.57 -38.02
C GLN A 402 13.53 -24.79 -39.33
N LYS A 403 13.49 -23.44 -39.28
CA LYS A 403 13.66 -22.60 -40.48
C LYS A 403 15.05 -22.74 -41.08
N GLU A 404 16.09 -22.76 -40.26
CA GLU A 404 17.47 -22.98 -40.72
C GLU A 404 17.61 -24.34 -41.40
N ALA A 405 17.07 -25.41 -40.81
CA ALA A 405 17.06 -26.74 -41.40
C ALA A 405 16.31 -26.76 -42.75
N GLN A 406 15.14 -26.12 -42.87
CA GLN A 406 14.41 -26.02 -44.13
C GLN A 406 15.18 -25.24 -45.21
N ILE A 407 15.89 -24.17 -44.83
CA ILE A 407 16.72 -23.41 -45.76
C ILE A 407 17.89 -24.26 -46.25
N GLN A 408 18.56 -24.98 -45.34
CA GLN A 408 19.65 -25.89 -45.67
C GLN A 408 19.18 -27.03 -46.59
N GLU A 409 18.01 -27.62 -46.31
CA GLU A 409 17.42 -28.67 -47.15
C GLU A 409 17.12 -28.15 -48.56
N LYS A 410 16.50 -26.96 -48.67
CA LYS A 410 16.26 -26.32 -49.97
C LYS A 410 17.56 -26.02 -50.72
N ALA A 411 18.59 -25.54 -50.02
CA ALA A 411 19.89 -25.30 -50.61
C ALA A 411 20.54 -26.59 -51.12
N ALA A 412 20.46 -27.68 -50.34
CA ALA A 412 20.96 -28.99 -50.73
C ALA A 412 20.22 -29.55 -51.96
N GLN A 413 18.88 -29.45 -51.99
CA GLN A 413 18.07 -29.86 -53.14
C GLN A 413 18.39 -29.03 -54.40
N ALA A 414 18.57 -27.71 -54.26
CA ALA A 414 18.96 -26.84 -55.36
C ALA A 414 20.35 -27.20 -55.91
N TYR A 415 21.31 -27.45 -55.03
CA TYR A 415 22.65 -27.92 -55.40
C TYR A 415 22.59 -29.25 -56.15
N LEU A 416 21.82 -30.22 -55.65
CA LEU A 416 21.66 -31.52 -56.29
C LEU A 416 21.01 -31.40 -57.68
N LYS A 417 19.99 -30.55 -57.81
CA LYS A 417 19.37 -30.24 -59.11
C LYS A 417 20.37 -29.62 -60.09
N GLN A 418 21.21 -28.69 -59.62
CA GLN A 418 22.26 -28.09 -60.43
C GLN A 418 23.26 -29.15 -60.88
N LYS A 419 23.73 -30.03 -59.97
CA LYS A 419 24.66 -31.12 -60.30
C LYS A 419 24.08 -32.10 -61.32
N LEU A 420 22.84 -32.54 -61.15
CA LEU A 420 22.15 -33.38 -62.13
C LEU A 420 21.98 -32.67 -63.48
N GLY A 421 21.70 -31.36 -63.45
CA GLY A 421 21.66 -30.52 -64.66
C GLY A 421 23.00 -30.46 -65.38
N GLU A 422 24.09 -30.22 -64.64
CA GLU A 422 25.47 -30.23 -65.15
C GLU A 422 25.85 -31.59 -65.75
N GLU A 423 25.51 -32.70 -65.08
CA GLU A 423 25.75 -34.04 -65.61
C GLU A 423 24.94 -34.34 -66.87
N LYS A 424 23.67 -33.94 -66.90
CA LYS A 424 22.83 -34.07 -68.10
C LYS A 424 23.40 -33.25 -69.26
N ALA A 425 23.86 -32.03 -69.00
CA ALA A 425 24.51 -31.19 -70.00
C ALA A 425 25.82 -31.82 -70.50
N LYS A 426 26.66 -32.37 -69.60
CA LYS A 426 27.86 -33.13 -69.97
C LYS A 426 27.53 -34.36 -70.81
N ARG A 427 26.48 -35.11 -70.46
CA ARG A 427 26.01 -36.28 -71.24
C ARG A 427 25.58 -35.88 -72.65
N ILE A 428 24.78 -34.82 -72.79
CA ILE A 428 24.37 -34.28 -74.09
C ILE A 428 25.59 -33.82 -74.91
N SER A 429 26.55 -33.15 -74.28
CA SER A 429 27.79 -32.74 -74.93
C SER A 429 28.58 -33.94 -75.46
N ARG A 430 28.74 -35.00 -74.64
CA ARG A 430 29.38 -36.26 -75.07
C ARG A 430 28.64 -36.93 -76.23
N MET A 431 27.31 -36.95 -76.19
CA MET A 431 26.50 -37.47 -77.31
C MET A 431 26.73 -36.67 -78.60
N LYS A 432 26.73 -35.34 -78.53
CA LYS A 432 27.01 -34.48 -79.70
C LYS A 432 28.44 -34.69 -80.24
N GLN A 433 29.43 -34.84 -79.37
CA GLN A 433 30.79 -35.17 -79.77
C GLN A 433 30.85 -36.52 -80.47
N TYR A 434 30.14 -37.53 -79.96
CA TYR A 434 30.05 -38.84 -80.58
C TYR A 434 29.34 -38.78 -81.95
N GLU A 435 28.22 -38.06 -82.06
CA GLU A 435 27.54 -37.84 -83.35
C GLU A 435 28.45 -37.14 -84.36
N SER A 436 29.18 -36.11 -83.94
CA SER A 436 30.17 -35.43 -84.79
C SER A 436 31.28 -36.37 -85.25
N LEU A 437 31.80 -37.23 -84.36
CA LEU A 437 32.79 -38.24 -84.72
C LEU A 437 32.22 -39.26 -85.69
N MET A 438 30.99 -39.74 -85.47
CA MET A 438 30.30 -40.66 -86.37
C MET A 438 30.06 -40.04 -87.76
N GLN A 439 29.72 -38.75 -87.81
CA GLN A 439 29.63 -38.01 -89.08
C GLN A 439 31.00 -37.91 -89.76
N ALA A 440 32.06 -37.59 -89.00
CA ALA A 440 33.43 -37.53 -89.52
C ALA A 440 33.90 -38.88 -90.08
N VAL A 441 33.62 -39.99 -89.39
CA VAL A 441 33.89 -41.35 -89.86
C VAL A 441 33.12 -41.63 -91.14
N LYS A 442 31.81 -41.33 -91.20
CA LYS A 442 31.00 -41.51 -92.42
C LYS A 442 31.53 -40.67 -93.59
N THR A 443 31.98 -39.44 -93.34
CA THR A 443 32.60 -38.61 -94.39
C THR A 443 33.93 -39.20 -94.85
N GLN A 444 34.75 -39.71 -93.93
CA GLN A 444 36.01 -40.38 -94.28
C GLN A 444 35.77 -41.65 -95.09
N GLU A 445 34.77 -42.46 -94.72
CA GLU A 445 34.37 -43.64 -95.49
C GLU A 445 33.90 -43.27 -96.90
N LYS A 446 33.13 -42.18 -97.05
CA LYS A 446 32.74 -41.67 -98.38
C LYS A 446 33.95 -41.22 -99.20
N LEU A 447 34.88 -40.49 -98.60
CA LEU A 447 36.12 -40.08 -99.25
C LEU A 447 36.95 -41.29 -99.68
N ASN A 448 37.11 -42.28 -98.81
CA ASN A 448 37.82 -43.52 -99.13
C ASN A 448 37.14 -44.29 -100.27
N ARG A 449 35.80 -44.32 -100.33
CA ARG A 449 35.05 -44.91 -101.47
C ARG A 449 35.32 -44.15 -102.77
N ILE A 450 35.26 -42.82 -102.75
CA ILE A 450 35.59 -41.99 -103.91
C ILE A 450 37.03 -42.25 -104.36
N GLU A 451 37.98 -42.39 -103.43
CA GLU A 451 39.37 -42.68 -103.75
C GLU A 451 39.54 -44.06 -104.38
N GLN A 452 38.83 -45.08 -103.87
CA GLN A 452 38.79 -46.42 -104.47
C GLN A 452 38.19 -46.40 -105.88
N GLU A 453 37.11 -45.65 -106.11
CA GLU A 453 36.52 -45.46 -107.44
C GLU A 453 37.48 -44.76 -108.41
N ARG A 454 38.20 -43.73 -107.94
CA ARG A 454 39.25 -43.05 -108.74
C ARG A 454 40.39 -43.99 -109.11
N LYS A 455 40.83 -44.85 -108.18
CA LYS A 455 41.85 -45.87 -108.44
C LYS A 455 41.37 -46.87 -109.49
N LYS A 456 40.15 -47.40 -109.37
CA LYS A 456 39.55 -48.28 -110.39
C LYS A 456 39.48 -47.63 -111.76
N TYR A 457 39.00 -46.38 -111.82
CA TYR A 457 38.94 -45.63 -113.08
C TYR A 457 40.32 -45.45 -113.71
N HIS A 458 41.34 -45.17 -112.89
CA HIS A 458 42.72 -45.06 -113.37
C HIS A 458 43.25 -46.40 -113.90
N ASP A 459 43.02 -47.49 -113.17
CA ASP A 459 43.42 -48.85 -113.58
C ASP A 459 42.75 -49.26 -114.89
N ASP A 460 41.46 -48.95 -115.06
CA ASP A 460 40.72 -49.25 -116.28
C ASP A 460 41.22 -48.41 -117.47
N LYS A 461 41.54 -47.12 -117.25
CA LYS A 461 42.18 -46.28 -118.27
C LYS A 461 43.56 -46.79 -118.68
N VAL A 462 44.35 -47.31 -117.74
CA VAL A 462 45.65 -47.94 -118.03
C VAL A 462 45.45 -49.21 -118.85
N LYS A 463 44.47 -50.06 -118.53
CA LYS A 463 44.14 -51.24 -119.33
C LYS A 463 43.72 -50.87 -120.75
N GLU A 464 42.92 -49.83 -120.91
CA GLU A 464 42.49 -49.33 -122.22
C GLU A 464 43.68 -48.85 -123.06
N GLN A 465 44.62 -48.10 -122.47
CA GLN A 465 45.85 -47.70 -123.15
C GLN A 465 46.73 -48.89 -123.55
N ILE A 466 46.81 -49.92 -122.71
CA ILE A 466 47.53 -51.16 -123.05
C ILE A 466 46.84 -51.88 -124.21
N ALA A 467 45.51 -51.92 -124.24
CA ALA A 467 44.74 -52.53 -125.33
C ALA A 467 44.93 -51.77 -126.66
N LEU A 468 44.90 -50.44 -126.63
CA LEU A 468 45.18 -49.58 -127.78
C LEU A 468 46.59 -49.81 -128.32
N ARG A 469 47.62 -49.81 -127.46
CA ARG A 469 49.00 -50.10 -127.88
C ARG A 469 49.14 -51.49 -128.52
N LYS A 470 48.43 -52.49 -128.00
CA LYS A 470 48.40 -53.84 -128.62
C LYS A 470 47.73 -53.85 -129.99
N HIS A 471 46.72 -53.01 -130.21
CA HIS A 471 46.08 -52.85 -131.52
C HIS A 471 47.03 -52.19 -132.52
N GLU A 472 47.66 -51.07 -132.14
CA GLU A 472 48.63 -50.36 -132.98
C GLU A 472 49.82 -51.24 -133.38
N THR A 473 50.30 -52.11 -132.48
CA THR A 473 51.37 -53.06 -132.84
C THR A 473 50.92 -54.08 -133.88
N LYS A 474 49.68 -54.56 -133.81
CA LYS A 474 49.15 -55.51 -134.81
C LYS A 474 48.99 -54.86 -136.18
N GLU A 475 48.48 -53.64 -136.24
CA GLU A 475 48.35 -52.89 -137.51
C GLU A 475 49.72 -52.61 -138.14
N LYS A 476 50.75 -52.31 -137.34
CA LYS A 476 52.12 -52.15 -137.83
C LYS A 476 52.68 -53.45 -138.41
N ASP A 477 52.45 -54.59 -137.74
CA ASP A 477 52.89 -55.90 -138.23
C ASP A 477 52.18 -56.28 -139.55
N GLU A 478 50.89 -55.93 -139.71
CA GLU A 478 50.12 -56.14 -140.94
C GLU A 478 50.63 -55.27 -142.10
N LEU A 479 50.92 -53.99 -141.85
CA LEU A 479 51.53 -53.09 -142.84
C LEU A 479 52.93 -53.55 -143.26
N GLU A 480 53.72 -54.09 -142.34
CA GLU A 480 55.06 -54.60 -142.63
C GLU A 480 54.99 -55.89 -143.46
N ARG A 481 53.99 -56.75 -143.22
CA ARG A 481 53.68 -57.90 -144.09
C ARG A 481 53.26 -57.46 -145.49
N MET A 482 52.39 -56.45 -145.60
CA MET A 482 51.97 -55.90 -146.88
C MET A 482 53.15 -55.34 -147.69
N LYS A 483 54.06 -54.61 -147.04
CA LYS A 483 55.30 -54.13 -147.68
C LYS A 483 56.17 -55.26 -148.19
N LYS A 484 56.34 -56.34 -147.43
CA LYS A 484 57.12 -57.52 -147.85
C LYS A 484 56.53 -58.19 -149.09
N VAL A 485 55.21 -58.38 -149.14
CA VAL A 485 54.54 -59.01 -150.29
C VAL A 485 54.69 -58.18 -151.57
N ILE A 486 54.61 -56.85 -151.47
CA ILE A 486 54.85 -55.94 -152.60
C ILE A 486 56.32 -55.97 -153.05
N GLN A 487 57.27 -56.14 -152.13
CA GLN A 487 58.70 -56.14 -152.43
C GLN A 487 59.16 -57.44 -153.11
N ASP A 488 58.55 -58.57 -152.74
CA ASP A 488 58.93 -59.90 -153.25
C ASP A 488 58.34 -60.20 -154.65
N ASN A 489 57.31 -59.46 -155.10
CA ASN A 489 56.71 -59.62 -156.43
C ASN A 489 56.23 -58.28 -157.02
N PRO A 490 57.10 -57.55 -157.75
CA PRO A 490 56.80 -56.20 -158.23
C PRO A 490 55.74 -56.10 -159.34
N ASP A 491 55.38 -57.22 -160.00
CA ASP A 491 54.37 -57.26 -161.07
C ASP A 491 53.03 -57.89 -160.62
N ILE A 492 52.77 -58.00 -159.30
CA ILE A 492 51.50 -58.55 -158.79
C ILE A 492 50.33 -57.62 -159.16
N ASP A 493 49.30 -58.23 -159.74
CA ASP A 493 48.06 -57.57 -160.14
C ASP A 493 47.33 -56.97 -158.92
N PRO A 494 46.98 -55.66 -158.91
CA PRO A 494 46.33 -54.98 -157.79
C PRO A 494 45.06 -55.68 -157.28
N ALA A 495 44.35 -56.40 -158.15
CA ALA A 495 43.17 -57.20 -157.79
C ALA A 495 43.49 -58.33 -156.80
N VAL A 496 44.70 -58.90 -156.87
CA VAL A 496 45.15 -60.02 -156.02
C VAL A 496 45.62 -59.53 -154.64
N LEU A 497 46.29 -58.36 -154.57
CA LEU A 497 46.66 -57.73 -153.29
C LEU A 497 45.43 -57.32 -152.48
N ALA A 498 44.41 -56.79 -153.16
CA ALA A 498 43.15 -56.40 -152.55
C ALA A 498 42.41 -57.59 -151.92
N GLN A 499 42.36 -58.74 -152.59
CA GLN A 499 41.80 -59.96 -152.02
C GLN A 499 42.62 -60.53 -150.86
N GLN A 500 43.95 -60.46 -150.91
CA GLN A 500 44.81 -61.08 -149.89
C GLN A 500 44.87 -60.28 -148.58
N PHE A 501 44.70 -58.96 -148.65
CA PHE A 501 44.67 -58.06 -147.48
C PHE A 501 43.27 -57.51 -147.17
N ASN A 502 42.22 -58.05 -147.81
CA ASN A 502 40.81 -57.63 -147.63
C ASN A 502 40.61 -56.10 -147.79
N ILE A 503 41.23 -55.52 -148.81
CA ILE A 503 41.12 -54.10 -149.14
C ILE A 503 40.07 -53.94 -150.25
N ASP A 504 39.03 -53.15 -150.00
CA ASP A 504 37.96 -52.90 -150.97
C ASP A 504 38.43 -51.89 -152.04
N LEU A 505 38.67 -52.37 -153.26
CA LEU A 505 39.21 -51.55 -154.37
C LEU A 505 38.27 -50.42 -154.79
N SER A 506 36.98 -50.52 -154.45
CA SER A 506 35.94 -49.51 -154.70
C SER A 506 36.30 -48.16 -154.05
N GLU A 507 36.86 -48.17 -152.83
CA GLU A 507 37.21 -46.97 -152.06
C GLU A 507 38.52 -46.31 -152.55
N VAL A 508 39.43 -47.09 -153.15
CA VAL A 508 40.73 -46.58 -153.65
C VAL A 508 40.53 -45.74 -154.93
N THR A 509 39.55 -46.09 -155.76
CA THR A 509 39.17 -45.30 -156.93
C THR A 509 38.52 -43.96 -156.56
N GLU A 510 37.75 -43.88 -155.46
CA GLU A 510 37.13 -42.63 -154.97
C GLU A 510 38.14 -41.64 -154.37
N MET A 511 39.29 -42.12 -153.87
CA MET A 511 40.36 -41.27 -153.33
C MET A 511 41.22 -40.57 -154.41
N SER A 512 41.16 -41.00 -155.67
CA SER A 512 41.94 -40.40 -156.77
C SER A 512 41.22 -39.29 -157.54
N SER A 513 39.93 -39.03 -157.24
CA SER A 513 39.10 -38.02 -157.92
C SER A 513 38.76 -36.77 -157.09
N SER A 514 39.43 -36.54 -155.96
CA SER A 514 39.23 -35.34 -155.12
C SER A 514 40.44 -34.37 -155.21
N PRO A 515 40.27 -33.12 -155.68
CA PRO A 515 41.33 -32.13 -155.70
C PRO A 515 41.73 -31.68 -154.28
N PRO A 516 43.01 -31.30 -154.05
CA PRO A 516 43.48 -30.90 -152.73
C PRO A 516 42.83 -29.59 -152.29
N LYS A 517 42.15 -29.62 -151.14
CA LYS A 517 41.78 -28.41 -150.40
C LYS A 517 43.04 -27.78 -149.82
N VAL A 518 43.42 -26.62 -150.33
CA VAL A 518 44.25 -25.65 -149.64
C VAL A 518 43.33 -24.92 -148.66
N GLU A 519 43.50 -25.14 -147.36
CA GLU A 519 42.92 -24.29 -146.32
C GLU A 519 44.04 -23.42 -145.71
N HIS A 520 43.68 -22.16 -145.49
CA HIS A 520 44.50 -21.05 -145.00
C HIS A 520 44.79 -21.11 -143.50
#